data_AF-A0A1H4Z482-F1
#
_entry.id   AF-A0A1H4Z482-F1
#
_cell.length_a   1.000
_cell.length_b   1.000
_cell.length_c   1.000
_cell.angle_alpha   90.00
_cell.angle_beta   90.00
_cell.angle_gamma   90.00
#
_symmetry.space_group_name_H-M   'P 1'
#
loop_
_entity.id
_entity.type
_entity.pdbx_description
1 polymer ?
#
loop_
_entity_poly.entity_id
_entity_poly.type
_entity_poly.pdbx_seq_one_letter_code
_entity_poly.pdbx_strand_id
1 'polypeptide(L)'
;MPFTLSHAAAVLPAVRGDGRGRGRLVPAVLVAGSFAPDMTYYAASAVPGAMEFGNVTHSFPGVFTVDVLITWTTVALWLLLREPLVALLPRARQPRTATLLRCGTPRARATPSLAAWWYVSAVVGGLTHVVWDAFTHHDRWGVRLFPVLDRTLGGRPLFSALQYGSSAVGALLIAAFLVRALRRVPATAPVGVPVLSVRDRWAAASVIGGCALVAAAERASHWWAYWGSTASAWDLIPTLCFGAGAGLVLGVLLYALGVRVWRPATSGVPDEVSAERSRPAGSR
;
A
#
# COMPACT_ATOMS: atom_id res chain seq x y z
N MET A 1 -15.13 -2.42 -2.82
CA MET A 1 -15.07 -3.68 -2.04
C MET A 1 -14.64 -3.29 -0.62
N PRO A 2 -15.10 -3.92 0.47
CA PRO A 2 -14.82 -3.44 1.82
C PRO A 2 -13.33 -3.50 2.20
N PHE A 3 -12.54 -4.34 1.50
CA PHE A 3 -11.10 -4.38 1.67
C PHE A 3 -10.38 -3.73 0.48
N THR A 4 -9.94 -2.49 0.67
CA THR A 4 -9.25 -1.65 -0.34
C THR A 4 -8.10 -2.37 -1.04
N LEU A 5 -7.29 -3.13 -0.28
CA LEU A 5 -6.11 -3.81 -0.85
C LEU A 5 -6.47 -4.83 -1.93
N SER A 6 -7.67 -5.41 -1.90
CA SER A 6 -8.12 -6.38 -2.91
C SER A 6 -8.34 -5.76 -4.28
N HIS A 7 -8.51 -4.44 -4.39
CA HIS A 7 -8.61 -3.77 -5.68
C HIS A 7 -7.34 -3.90 -6.51
N ALA A 8 -6.17 -4.09 -5.88
CA ALA A 8 -4.92 -4.33 -6.60
C ALA A 8 -4.98 -5.62 -7.44
N ALA A 9 -5.87 -6.56 -7.13
CA ALA A 9 -6.05 -7.78 -7.92
C ALA A 9 -6.46 -7.46 -9.38
N ALA A 10 -7.25 -6.40 -9.58
CA ALA A 10 -7.72 -6.00 -10.90
C ALA A 10 -6.60 -5.49 -11.83
N VAL A 11 -5.51 -4.97 -11.26
CA VAL A 11 -4.36 -4.46 -12.03
C VAL A 11 -3.25 -5.49 -12.23
N LEU A 12 -3.30 -6.65 -11.55
CA LEU A 12 -2.29 -7.71 -11.68
C LEU A 12 -2.07 -8.22 -13.12
N PRO A 13 -3.06 -8.31 -14.02
CA PRO A 13 -2.81 -8.69 -15.41
C PRO A 13 -1.81 -7.77 -16.13
N ALA A 14 -1.73 -6.50 -15.72
CA ALA A 14 -0.76 -5.52 -16.22
C ALA A 14 0.62 -5.62 -15.54
N VAL A 15 0.80 -6.50 -14.56
CA VAL A 15 2.06 -6.74 -13.83
C VAL A 15 2.64 -8.10 -14.20
N ARG A 16 3.93 -8.12 -14.51
CA ARG A 16 4.70 -9.32 -14.81
C ARG A 16 5.20 -9.97 -13.52
N GLY A 17 5.47 -11.26 -13.57
CA GLY A 17 5.95 -12.03 -12.40
C GLY A 17 7.34 -11.64 -11.88
N ASP A 18 8.06 -10.77 -12.57
CA ASP A 18 9.33 -10.16 -12.12
C ASP A 18 9.12 -8.76 -11.49
N GLY A 19 7.86 -8.36 -11.27
CA GLY A 19 7.49 -7.06 -10.73
C GLY A 19 7.53 -5.90 -11.73
N ARG A 20 7.78 -6.15 -13.03
CA ARG A 20 7.70 -5.12 -14.08
C ARG A 20 6.28 -4.94 -14.59
N GLY A 21 5.97 -3.76 -15.12
CA GLY A 21 4.71 -3.56 -15.85
C GLY A 21 4.76 -4.21 -17.23
N ARG A 22 3.59 -4.52 -17.79
CA ARG A 22 3.43 -4.80 -19.21
C ARG A 22 3.43 -3.50 -19.99
N GLY A 23 4.18 -3.46 -21.10
CA GLY A 23 4.38 -2.23 -21.85
C GLY A 23 5.10 -1.19 -21.01
N ARG A 24 4.52 0.02 -20.94
CA ARG A 24 5.09 1.18 -20.23
C ARG A 24 4.37 1.48 -18.91
N LEU A 25 3.42 0.63 -18.52
CA LEU A 25 2.70 0.77 -17.25
C LEU A 25 3.64 0.59 -16.05
N VAL A 26 3.36 1.32 -14.97
CA VAL A 26 4.20 1.33 -13.77
C VAL A 26 3.46 0.61 -12.63
N PRO A 27 3.88 -0.60 -12.23
CA PRO A 27 3.13 -1.42 -11.27
C PRO A 27 2.83 -0.75 -9.93
N ALA A 28 3.80 -0.04 -9.34
CA ALA A 28 3.58 0.66 -8.07
C ALA A 28 2.50 1.73 -8.19
N VAL A 29 2.41 2.39 -9.35
CA VAL A 29 1.43 3.45 -9.63
C VAL A 29 0.06 2.86 -9.94
N LEU A 30 -0.01 1.74 -10.68
CA LEU A 30 -1.26 0.99 -10.89
C LEU A 30 -1.89 0.54 -9.57
N VAL A 31 -1.06 -0.06 -8.69
CA VAL A 31 -1.50 -0.57 -7.39
C VAL A 31 -1.95 0.59 -6.50
N ALA A 32 -1.15 1.65 -6.37
CA ALA A 32 -1.54 2.83 -5.61
C ALA A 32 -2.79 3.52 -6.19
N GLY A 33 -2.95 3.54 -7.51
CA GLY A 33 -4.14 4.07 -8.18
C GLY A 33 -5.39 3.27 -7.86
N SER A 34 -5.28 1.94 -7.77
CA SER A 34 -6.39 1.08 -7.34
C SER A 34 -6.80 1.27 -5.87
N PHE A 35 -5.97 1.95 -5.07
CA PHE A 35 -6.27 2.27 -3.67
C PHE A 35 -6.76 3.70 -3.49
N ALA A 36 -6.41 4.62 -4.41
CA ALA A 36 -6.59 6.05 -4.24
C ALA A 36 -8.02 6.47 -3.84
N PRO A 37 -9.10 5.93 -4.46
CA PRO A 37 -10.46 6.33 -4.11
C PRO A 37 -10.80 6.12 -2.62
N ASP A 38 -10.29 5.03 -2.03
CA ASP A 38 -10.55 4.63 -0.65
C ASP A 38 -9.64 5.30 0.39
N MET A 39 -8.65 6.10 -0.01
CA MET A 39 -7.73 6.73 0.95
C MET A 39 -8.46 7.69 1.92
N THR A 40 -9.66 8.16 1.53
CA THR A 40 -10.57 8.94 2.37
C THR A 40 -11.00 8.22 3.63
N TYR A 41 -11.18 6.88 3.61
CA TYR A 41 -11.55 6.11 4.80
C TYR A 41 -10.49 6.15 5.91
N TYR A 42 -9.22 6.16 5.51
CA TYR A 42 -8.07 6.25 6.40
C TYR A 42 -7.83 7.69 6.85
N ALA A 43 -7.96 8.66 5.93
CA ALA A 43 -7.87 10.08 6.25
C ALA A 43 -8.94 10.52 7.25
N ALA A 44 -10.13 9.91 7.23
CA ALA A 44 -11.21 10.21 8.16
C ALA A 44 -10.88 9.95 9.64
N SER A 45 -9.88 9.12 9.93
CA SER A 45 -9.37 8.95 11.31
C SER A 45 -8.63 10.19 11.83
N ALA A 46 -8.11 11.05 10.94
CA ALA A 46 -7.40 12.28 11.31
C ALA A 46 -8.21 13.54 11.00
N VAL A 47 -9.05 13.49 9.97
CA VAL A 47 -9.88 14.60 9.50
C VAL A 47 -11.30 14.07 9.32
N PRO A 48 -12.20 14.20 10.31
CA PRO A 48 -13.52 13.54 10.30
C PRO A 48 -14.34 13.78 9.01
N GLY A 49 -14.26 14.98 8.42
CA GLY A 49 -14.96 15.33 7.17
C GLY A 49 -14.37 14.70 5.90
N ALA A 50 -13.23 14.02 5.96
CA ALA A 50 -12.59 13.42 4.78
C ALA A 50 -13.44 12.32 4.13
N MET A 51 -14.39 11.72 4.86
CA MET A 51 -15.30 10.71 4.32
C MET A 51 -16.20 11.29 3.22
N GLU A 52 -16.66 12.54 3.36
CA GLU A 52 -17.53 13.20 2.39
C GLU A 52 -16.82 13.42 1.04
N PHE A 53 -15.49 13.57 1.09
CA PHE A 53 -14.64 13.65 -0.08
C PHE A 53 -14.59 12.35 -0.90
N GLY A 54 -15.13 11.25 -0.34
CA GLY A 54 -15.45 10.02 -1.07
C GLY A 54 -16.26 10.26 -2.34
N ASN A 55 -17.20 11.22 -2.31
CA ASN A 55 -18.01 11.59 -3.48
C ASN A 55 -17.18 12.12 -4.64
N VAL A 56 -16.09 12.84 -4.33
CA VAL A 56 -15.18 13.38 -5.35
C VAL A 56 -14.25 12.29 -5.86
N THR A 57 -13.59 11.57 -4.96
CA THR A 57 -12.61 10.52 -5.30
C THR A 57 -13.23 9.34 -6.05
N HIS A 58 -14.50 9.00 -5.78
CA HIS A 58 -15.21 7.96 -6.53
C HIS A 58 -15.93 8.46 -7.78
N SER A 59 -15.81 9.76 -8.11
CA SER A 59 -16.38 10.32 -9.33
C SER A 59 -15.44 10.10 -10.52
N PHE A 60 -16.01 10.03 -11.72
CA PHE A 60 -15.19 9.92 -12.93
C PHE A 60 -14.19 11.07 -13.04
N PRO A 61 -14.56 12.37 -12.87
CA PRO A 61 -13.58 13.46 -12.85
C PRO A 61 -12.50 13.32 -11.76
N GLY A 62 -12.85 12.78 -10.57
CA GLY A 62 -11.92 12.52 -9.48
C GLY A 62 -10.77 11.59 -9.87
N VAL A 63 -11.10 10.50 -10.57
CA VAL A 63 -10.12 9.52 -11.07
C VAL A 63 -9.08 10.14 -12.00
N PHE A 64 -9.47 11.13 -12.82
CA PHE A 64 -8.56 11.83 -13.73
C PHE A 64 -7.81 13.00 -13.07
N THR A 65 -8.15 13.36 -11.83
CA THR A 65 -7.65 14.55 -11.13
C THR A 65 -7.07 14.22 -9.75
N VAL A 66 -7.87 14.29 -8.68
CA VAL A 66 -7.40 14.18 -7.29
C VAL A 66 -6.82 12.81 -6.98
N ASP A 67 -7.36 11.74 -7.56
CA ASP A 67 -6.86 10.39 -7.32
C ASP A 67 -5.45 10.20 -7.89
N VAL A 68 -5.10 10.92 -8.95
CA VAL A 68 -3.73 10.92 -9.49
C VAL A 68 -2.77 11.52 -8.47
N LEU A 69 -3.15 12.62 -7.82
CA LEU A 69 -2.34 13.27 -6.78
C LEU A 69 -2.18 12.36 -5.55
N ILE A 70 -3.28 11.73 -5.11
CA ILE A 70 -3.27 10.75 -4.02
C ILE A 70 -2.35 9.58 -4.40
N THR A 71 -2.48 9.05 -5.61
CA THR A 71 -1.66 7.95 -6.11
C THR A 71 -0.17 8.28 -6.07
N TRP A 72 0.21 9.44 -6.62
CA TRP A 72 1.61 9.85 -6.69
C TRP A 72 2.19 10.09 -5.30
N THR A 73 1.40 10.66 -4.38
CA THR A 73 1.75 10.81 -2.97
C THR A 73 1.97 9.44 -2.32
N THR A 74 1.05 8.50 -2.49
CA THR A 74 1.18 7.14 -1.97
C THR A 74 2.42 6.44 -2.50
N VAL A 75 2.74 6.61 -3.79
CA VAL A 75 3.98 6.05 -4.37
C VAL A 75 5.22 6.74 -3.81
N ALA A 76 5.20 8.06 -3.61
CA ALA A 76 6.31 8.79 -3.00
C ALA A 76 6.58 8.29 -1.57
N LEU A 77 5.53 8.12 -0.76
CA LEU A 77 5.61 7.52 0.57
C LEU A 77 6.15 6.08 0.49
N TRP A 78 5.60 5.25 -0.40
CA TRP A 78 6.09 3.90 -0.62
C TRP A 78 7.60 3.85 -0.92
N LEU A 79 8.11 4.75 -1.76
CA LEU A 79 9.55 4.83 -2.06
C LEU A 79 10.42 5.25 -0.86
N LEU A 80 9.85 5.93 0.14
CA LEU A 80 10.52 6.20 1.42
C LEU A 80 10.49 4.98 2.35
N LEU A 81 9.40 4.22 2.31
CA LEU A 81 9.11 3.11 3.22
C LEU A 81 9.71 1.77 2.79
N ARG A 82 9.90 1.52 1.49
CA ARG A 82 10.21 0.18 0.94
C ARG A 82 11.43 -0.49 1.60
N GLU A 83 12.57 0.20 1.72
CA GLU A 83 13.78 -0.41 2.29
C GLU A 83 13.68 -0.64 3.80
N PRO A 84 13.21 0.33 4.63
CA PRO A 84 12.91 0.07 6.03
C PRO A 84 11.93 -1.11 6.22
N LEU A 85 10.86 -1.19 5.45
CA LEU A 85 9.91 -2.30 5.56
C LEU A 85 10.52 -3.66 5.21
N VAL A 86 11.37 -3.72 4.19
CA VAL A 86 12.12 -4.96 3.89
C VAL A 86 13.07 -5.33 5.02
N ALA A 87 13.68 -4.35 5.70
CA ALA A 87 14.57 -4.60 6.82
C ALA A 87 13.87 -5.27 8.02
N LEU A 88 12.55 -5.06 8.20
CA LEU A 88 11.74 -5.74 9.21
C LEU A 88 11.50 -7.21 8.91
N LEU A 89 11.65 -7.67 7.67
CA LEU A 89 11.49 -9.09 7.34
C LEU A 89 12.58 -9.94 8.00
N PRO A 90 12.31 -11.24 8.25
CA PRO A 90 13.35 -12.20 8.61
C PRO A 90 14.48 -12.19 7.57
N ARG A 91 15.75 -12.29 8.00
CA ARG A 91 16.92 -12.18 7.12
C ARG A 91 16.84 -13.10 5.88
N ALA A 92 16.32 -14.31 6.05
CA ALA A 92 16.13 -15.27 4.95
C ALA A 92 15.16 -14.80 3.84
N ARG A 93 14.23 -13.88 4.14
CA ARG A 93 13.24 -13.35 3.18
C ARG A 93 13.67 -12.02 2.56
N GLN A 94 14.68 -11.35 3.10
CA GLN A 94 15.13 -10.05 2.63
C GLN A 94 15.68 -10.08 1.19
N PRO A 95 16.57 -11.02 0.78
CA PRO A 95 17.18 -11.03 -0.55
C PRO A 95 16.17 -10.93 -1.70
N ARG A 96 15.27 -11.92 -1.82
CA ARG A 96 14.28 -11.99 -2.90
C ARG A 96 13.30 -10.82 -2.86
N THR A 97 12.92 -10.37 -1.67
CA THR A 97 11.99 -9.24 -1.52
C THR A 97 12.67 -7.94 -1.95
N ALA A 98 13.92 -7.70 -1.53
CA ALA A 98 14.70 -6.55 -1.95
C ALA A 98 14.89 -6.50 -3.46
N THR A 99 15.16 -7.65 -4.11
CA THR A 99 15.29 -7.76 -5.56
C THR A 99 13.97 -7.45 -6.27
N LEU A 100 12.85 -8.04 -5.83
CA LEU A 100 11.53 -7.82 -6.42
C LEU A 100 11.11 -6.34 -6.30
N LEU A 101 11.35 -5.73 -5.15
CA LEU A 101 11.00 -4.33 -4.87
C LEU A 101 12.04 -3.32 -5.36
N ARG A 102 13.14 -3.80 -5.94
CA ARG A 102 14.24 -2.95 -6.46
C ARG A 102 14.78 -2.00 -5.40
N CYS A 103 15.00 -2.52 -4.19
CA CYS A 103 15.64 -1.77 -3.12
C CYS A 103 17.02 -1.28 -3.58
N GLY A 104 17.40 -0.07 -3.15
CA GLY A 104 18.69 0.52 -3.50
C GLY A 104 18.83 1.02 -4.94
N THR A 105 17.84 0.81 -5.84
CA THR A 105 17.91 1.41 -7.18
C THR A 105 17.72 2.93 -7.08
N PRO A 106 18.59 3.74 -7.71
CA PRO A 106 18.43 5.18 -7.78
C PRO A 106 17.06 5.59 -8.33
N ARG A 107 16.54 6.72 -7.86
CA ARG A 107 15.29 7.28 -8.41
C ARG A 107 15.54 7.72 -9.84
N ALA A 108 14.68 7.28 -10.76
CA ALA A 108 14.73 7.72 -12.14
C ALA A 108 14.53 9.24 -12.21
N ARG A 109 15.22 9.90 -13.14
CA ARG A 109 14.98 11.32 -13.41
C ARG A 109 13.55 11.49 -13.95
N ALA A 110 12.86 12.52 -13.47
CA ALA A 110 11.56 12.88 -13.99
C ALA A 110 11.69 13.31 -15.45
N THR A 111 11.04 12.58 -16.34
CA THR A 111 10.92 12.95 -17.76
C THR A 111 9.43 13.14 -18.08
N PRO A 112 9.06 13.99 -19.06
CA PRO A 112 7.65 14.15 -19.44
C PRO A 112 6.99 12.82 -19.82
N SER A 113 7.75 11.99 -20.52
CA SER A 113 7.40 10.62 -20.88
C SER A 113 7.08 9.75 -19.65
N LEU A 114 7.92 9.78 -18.61
CA LEU A 114 7.67 9.03 -17.38
C LEU A 114 6.43 9.56 -16.63
N ALA A 115 6.29 10.88 -16.52
CA ALA A 115 5.15 11.51 -15.88
C ALA A 115 3.82 11.14 -16.57
N ALA A 116 3.80 11.10 -17.91
CA ALA A 116 2.64 10.66 -18.66
C ALA A 116 2.26 9.20 -18.35
N TRP A 117 3.24 8.29 -18.25
CA TRP A 117 2.95 6.89 -17.89
C TRP A 117 2.59 6.69 -16.42
N TRP A 118 3.06 7.55 -15.53
CA TRP A 118 2.57 7.61 -14.16
C TRP A 118 1.12 8.07 -14.12
N TYR A 119 0.76 9.11 -14.87
CA TYR A 119 -0.63 9.55 -15.00
C TYR A 119 -1.53 8.42 -15.53
N VAL A 120 -1.18 7.81 -16.67
CA VAL A 120 -1.95 6.72 -17.28
C VAL A 120 -2.08 5.54 -16.33
N SER A 121 -0.99 5.15 -15.64
CA SER A 121 -1.04 4.05 -14.67
C SER A 121 -1.95 4.37 -13.48
N ALA A 122 -1.93 5.60 -12.98
CA ALA A 122 -2.77 6.04 -11.87
C ALA A 122 -4.25 5.99 -12.26
N VAL A 123 -4.59 6.58 -13.41
CA VAL A 123 -5.96 6.60 -13.95
C VAL A 123 -6.47 5.19 -14.21
N VAL A 124 -5.67 4.31 -14.85
CA VAL A 124 -6.06 2.92 -15.07
C VAL A 124 -6.33 2.21 -13.74
N GLY A 125 -5.47 2.40 -12.74
CA GLY A 125 -5.70 1.86 -11.39
C GLY A 125 -7.01 2.35 -10.78
N GLY A 126 -7.24 3.67 -10.76
CA GLY A 126 -8.46 4.27 -10.21
C GLY A 126 -9.73 3.86 -10.96
N LEU A 127 -9.66 3.73 -12.29
CA LEU A 127 -10.79 3.22 -13.10
C LEU A 127 -11.12 1.77 -12.73
N THR A 128 -10.13 0.89 -12.55
CA THR A 128 -10.42 -0.49 -12.11
C THR A 128 -11.14 -0.53 -10.76
N HIS A 129 -10.82 0.41 -9.87
CA HIS A 129 -11.49 0.55 -8.58
C HIS A 129 -12.94 1.01 -8.74
N VAL A 130 -13.15 2.19 -9.34
CA VAL A 130 -14.47 2.83 -9.42
C VAL A 130 -15.44 2.03 -10.28
N VAL A 131 -14.98 1.39 -11.37
CA VAL A 131 -15.83 0.53 -12.20
C VAL A 131 -16.32 -0.69 -11.40
N TRP A 132 -15.44 -1.32 -10.63
CA TRP A 132 -15.81 -2.48 -9.80
C TRP A 132 -16.78 -2.09 -8.70
N ASP A 133 -16.58 -0.94 -8.06
CA ASP A 133 -17.46 -0.48 -6.99
C ASP A 133 -18.80 0.01 -7.53
N ALA A 134 -18.82 0.61 -8.72
CA ALA A 134 -20.04 0.92 -9.43
C ALA A 134 -20.83 -0.36 -9.82
N PHE A 135 -20.16 -1.51 -9.99
CA PHE A 135 -20.85 -2.78 -10.23
C PHE A 135 -21.42 -3.40 -8.94
N THR A 136 -20.75 -3.21 -7.79
CA THR A 136 -21.03 -3.97 -6.57
C THR A 136 -21.75 -3.21 -5.45
N HIS A 137 -22.04 -1.92 -5.62
CA HIS A 137 -22.76 -1.11 -4.62
C HIS A 137 -24.28 -1.05 -4.85
N HIS A 138 -25.01 -0.88 -3.74
CA HIS A 138 -26.45 -0.57 -3.72
C HIS A 138 -26.76 0.61 -4.64
N ASP A 139 -27.87 0.53 -5.38
CA ASP A 139 -28.33 1.51 -6.39
C ASP A 139 -27.38 1.80 -7.57
N ARG A 140 -26.27 1.08 -7.72
CA ARG A 140 -25.37 1.26 -8.87
C ARG A 140 -25.63 0.25 -9.98
N TRP A 141 -24.99 0.46 -11.13
CA TRP A 141 -25.39 -0.15 -12.40
C TRP A 141 -25.41 -1.68 -12.38
N GLY A 142 -24.55 -2.34 -11.60
CA GLY A 142 -24.54 -3.80 -11.50
C GLY A 142 -25.75 -4.38 -10.77
N VAL A 143 -26.23 -3.73 -9.70
CA VAL A 143 -27.46 -4.13 -8.99
C VAL A 143 -28.70 -3.83 -9.85
N ARG A 144 -28.69 -2.73 -10.61
CA ARG A 144 -29.76 -2.43 -11.58
C ARG A 144 -29.82 -3.46 -12.73
N LEU A 145 -28.66 -3.96 -13.17
CA LEU A 145 -28.55 -4.95 -14.24
C LEU A 145 -28.89 -6.36 -13.76
N PHE A 146 -28.58 -6.67 -12.49
CA PHE A 146 -28.89 -7.95 -11.85
C PHE A 146 -29.66 -7.73 -10.54
N PRO A 147 -30.99 -7.50 -10.60
CA PRO A 147 -31.83 -7.23 -9.42
C PRO A 147 -31.79 -8.33 -8.35
N VAL A 148 -31.38 -9.55 -8.73
CA VAL A 148 -31.12 -10.65 -7.78
C VAL A 148 -30.11 -10.26 -6.70
N LEU A 149 -29.17 -9.34 -6.97
CA LEU A 149 -28.17 -8.87 -6.01
C LEU A 149 -28.77 -8.06 -4.85
N ASP A 150 -29.98 -7.55 -5.01
CA ASP A 150 -30.70 -6.80 -3.97
C ASP A 150 -31.54 -7.73 -3.06
N ARG A 151 -31.70 -9.00 -3.44
CA ARG A 151 -32.39 -9.97 -2.58
C ARG A 151 -31.62 -10.17 -1.29
N THR A 152 -32.35 -10.25 -0.19
CA THR A 152 -31.78 -10.50 1.12
C THR A 152 -31.69 -12.01 1.40
N LEU A 153 -30.54 -12.45 1.89
CA LEU A 153 -30.31 -13.80 2.39
C LEU A 153 -29.75 -13.67 3.81
N GLY A 154 -30.43 -14.27 4.80
CA GLY A 154 -30.02 -14.16 6.22
C GLY A 154 -30.01 -12.72 6.75
N GLY A 155 -30.94 -11.87 6.28
CA GLY A 155 -31.05 -10.46 6.70
C GLY A 155 -30.04 -9.51 6.06
N ARG A 156 -29.25 -9.96 5.07
CA ARG A 156 -28.30 -9.10 4.34
C ARG A 156 -28.49 -9.22 2.82
N PRO A 157 -28.32 -8.12 2.07
CA PRO A 157 -28.46 -8.16 0.62
C PRO A 157 -27.29 -8.91 -0.03
N LEU A 158 -27.56 -9.62 -1.12
CA LEU A 158 -26.58 -10.45 -1.82
C LEU A 158 -25.37 -9.67 -2.37
N PHE A 159 -25.52 -8.37 -2.69
CA PHE A 159 -24.38 -7.54 -3.08
C PHE A 159 -23.33 -7.45 -1.97
N SER A 160 -23.72 -7.54 -0.69
CA SER A 160 -22.77 -7.57 0.43
C SER A 160 -21.92 -8.84 0.38
N ALA A 161 -22.52 -9.99 0.10
CA ALA A 161 -21.79 -11.24 -0.09
C ALA A 161 -20.84 -11.16 -1.30
N LEU A 162 -21.26 -10.52 -2.40
CA LEU A 162 -20.40 -10.28 -3.56
C LEU A 162 -19.22 -9.37 -3.22
N GLN A 163 -19.45 -8.32 -2.44
CA GLN A 163 -18.40 -7.40 -2.00
C GLN A 163 -17.35 -8.10 -1.12
N TYR A 164 -17.76 -8.82 -0.07
CA TYR A 164 -16.83 -9.55 0.79
C TYR A 164 -16.18 -10.74 0.09
N GLY A 165 -16.94 -11.47 -0.74
CA GLY A 165 -16.43 -12.59 -1.52
C GLY A 165 -15.39 -12.14 -2.55
N SER A 166 -15.64 -11.04 -3.24
CA SER A 166 -14.67 -10.48 -4.20
C SER A 166 -13.44 -9.89 -3.51
N SER A 167 -13.57 -9.31 -2.30
CA SER A 167 -12.43 -8.99 -1.45
C SER A 167 -11.59 -10.24 -1.13
N ALA A 168 -12.21 -11.33 -0.70
CA ALA A 168 -11.49 -12.56 -0.36
C ALA A 168 -10.76 -13.15 -1.58
N VAL A 169 -11.44 -13.23 -2.73
CA VAL A 169 -10.83 -13.70 -3.99
C VAL A 169 -9.68 -12.79 -4.41
N GLY A 170 -9.85 -11.46 -4.35
CA GLY A 170 -8.80 -10.51 -4.66
C GLY A 170 -7.55 -10.69 -3.79
N ALA A 171 -7.75 -10.89 -2.48
CA ALA A 171 -6.65 -11.14 -1.55
C ALA A 171 -5.91 -12.45 -1.87
N LEU A 172 -6.65 -13.53 -2.20
CA LEU A 172 -6.06 -14.80 -2.62
C LEU A 172 -5.25 -14.67 -3.92
N LEU A 173 -5.77 -13.92 -4.91
CA LEU A 173 -5.07 -13.67 -6.17
C LEU A 173 -3.77 -12.89 -5.94
N ILE A 174 -3.80 -11.86 -5.09
CA ILE A 174 -2.61 -11.10 -4.71
C ILE A 174 -1.59 -12.01 -4.00
N ALA A 175 -2.04 -12.82 -3.04
CA ALA A 175 -1.16 -13.77 -2.34
C ALA A 175 -0.51 -14.78 -3.30
N ALA A 176 -1.29 -15.38 -4.19
CA ALA A 176 -0.80 -16.32 -5.20
C ALA A 176 0.20 -15.65 -6.15
N PHE A 177 -0.08 -14.42 -6.59
CA PHE A 177 0.83 -13.64 -7.42
C PHE A 177 2.16 -13.36 -6.70
N LEU A 178 2.11 -12.89 -5.44
CA LEU A 178 3.31 -12.59 -4.64
C LEU A 178 4.17 -13.83 -4.42
N VAL A 179 3.56 -14.97 -4.07
CA VAL A 179 4.28 -16.25 -3.91
C VAL A 179 4.96 -16.64 -5.22
N ARG A 180 4.26 -16.54 -6.35
CA ARG A 180 4.83 -16.88 -7.67
C ARG A 180 5.95 -15.92 -8.07
N ALA A 181 5.79 -14.62 -7.81
CA ALA A 181 6.79 -13.60 -8.13
C ALA A 181 8.06 -13.80 -7.30
N LEU A 182 7.93 -13.95 -5.98
CA LEU A 182 9.07 -14.19 -5.09
C LEU A 182 9.82 -15.48 -5.39
N ARG A 183 9.13 -16.55 -5.83
CA ARG A 183 9.78 -17.81 -6.24
C ARG A 183 10.57 -17.68 -7.54
N ARG A 184 10.26 -16.71 -8.40
CA ARG A 184 10.88 -16.53 -9.72
C ARG A 184 12.08 -15.58 -9.72
N VAL A 185 12.15 -14.69 -8.73
CA VAL A 185 13.21 -13.69 -8.64
C VAL A 185 14.44 -14.30 -7.95
N PRO A 186 15.66 -14.07 -8.47
CA PRO A 186 16.88 -14.57 -7.85
C PRO A 186 17.10 -13.96 -6.47
N ALA A 187 17.69 -14.73 -5.56
CA ALA A 187 18.10 -14.23 -4.25
C ALA A 187 19.47 -13.53 -4.38
N THR A 188 19.48 -12.23 -4.63
CA THR A 188 20.70 -11.42 -4.62
C THR A 188 20.89 -10.75 -3.26
N ALA A 189 22.13 -10.41 -2.89
CA ALA A 189 22.39 -9.66 -1.68
C ALA A 189 21.52 -8.37 -1.64
N PRO A 190 20.81 -8.08 -0.55
CA PRO A 190 19.89 -6.96 -0.48
C PRO A 190 20.68 -5.63 -0.43
N VAL A 191 20.63 -4.86 -1.52
CA VAL A 191 21.26 -3.53 -1.59
C VAL A 191 20.31 -2.47 -1.03
N GLY A 192 20.86 -1.53 -0.26
CA GLY A 192 20.09 -0.39 0.28
C GLY A 192 19.13 -0.74 1.42
N VAL A 193 19.13 -1.99 1.90
CA VAL A 193 18.30 -2.42 3.05
C VAL A 193 19.08 -2.21 4.36
N PRO A 194 18.57 -1.41 5.30
CA PRO A 194 19.20 -1.21 6.60
C PRO A 194 19.36 -2.51 7.39
N VAL A 195 20.47 -2.65 8.12
CA VAL A 195 20.67 -3.77 9.04
C VAL A 195 20.06 -3.41 10.39
N LEU A 196 19.05 -4.17 10.82
CA LEU A 196 18.37 -3.96 12.10
C LEU A 196 18.81 -5.00 13.13
N SER A 197 19.10 -4.54 14.33
CA SER A 197 19.27 -5.37 15.52
C SER A 197 17.91 -5.88 16.03
N VAL A 198 17.94 -6.83 16.98
CA VAL A 198 16.73 -7.30 17.67
C VAL A 198 16.04 -6.14 18.41
N ARG A 199 16.82 -5.23 19.01
CA ARG A 199 16.29 -4.04 19.69
C ARG A 199 15.58 -3.10 18.72
N ASP A 200 16.18 -2.83 17.55
CA ASP A 200 15.55 -1.97 16.53
C ASP A 200 14.22 -2.56 16.05
N ARG A 201 14.12 -3.90 15.93
CA ARG A 201 12.89 -4.60 15.54
C ARG A 201 11.80 -4.50 16.61
N TRP A 202 12.15 -4.65 17.88
CA TRP A 202 11.20 -4.46 18.98
C TRP A 202 10.73 -3.02 19.08
N ALA A 203 11.64 -2.05 18.96
CA ALA A 203 11.27 -0.64 18.91
C ALA A 203 10.32 -0.34 17.74
N ALA A 204 10.61 -0.88 16.56
CA ALA A 204 9.73 -0.76 15.39
C ALA A 204 8.34 -1.38 15.66
N ALA A 205 8.29 -2.59 16.24
CA ALA A 205 7.04 -3.26 16.58
C ALA A 205 6.22 -2.44 17.60
N SER A 206 6.87 -1.88 18.62
CA SER A 206 6.22 -1.03 19.62
C SER A 206 5.68 0.26 19.01
N VAL A 207 6.44 0.93 18.13
CA VAL A 207 5.98 2.17 17.46
C VAL A 207 4.82 1.88 16.52
N ILE A 208 4.96 0.90 15.63
CA ILE A 208 3.94 0.56 14.63
C ILE A 208 2.68 0.03 15.33
N GLY A 209 2.83 -0.93 16.23
CA GLY A 209 1.74 -1.53 16.98
C GLY A 209 1.07 -0.54 17.93
N GLY A 210 1.84 0.31 18.60
CA GLY A 210 1.34 1.37 19.48
C GLY A 210 0.49 2.38 18.73
N CYS A 211 0.98 2.92 17.61
CA CYS A 211 0.20 3.86 16.80
C CYS A 211 -1.09 3.21 16.26
N ALA A 212 -1.02 1.97 15.76
CA ALA A 212 -2.20 1.24 15.30
C ALA A 212 -3.22 1.03 16.42
N LEU A 213 -2.78 0.62 17.61
CA LEU A 213 -3.65 0.37 18.76
C LEU A 213 -4.31 1.66 19.24
N VAL A 214 -3.54 2.75 19.39
CA VAL A 214 -4.06 4.05 19.85
C VAL A 214 -5.10 4.59 18.87
N ALA A 215 -4.82 4.58 17.57
CA ALA A 215 -5.76 5.06 16.56
C ALA A 215 -7.02 4.18 16.44
N ALA A 216 -6.90 2.86 16.64
CA ALA A 216 -8.06 1.97 16.71
C ALA A 216 -8.94 2.26 17.94
N ALA A 217 -8.31 2.45 19.11
CA ALA A 217 -9.00 2.75 20.36
C ALA A 217 -9.69 4.12 20.33
N GLU A 218 -9.02 5.15 19.80
CA GLU A 218 -9.58 6.48 19.63
C GLU A 218 -10.82 6.45 18.74
N ARG A 219 -10.71 5.83 17.56
CA ARG A 219 -11.83 5.75 16.62
C ARG A 219 -13.01 4.93 17.17
N ALA A 220 -12.72 3.84 17.90
CA ALA A 220 -13.74 3.06 18.59
C ALA A 220 -14.41 3.85 19.74
N SER A 221 -13.66 4.69 20.44
CA SER A 221 -14.18 5.53 21.53
C SER A 221 -15.13 6.59 20.99
N HIS A 222 -14.77 7.26 19.89
CA HIS A 222 -15.65 8.22 19.21
C HIS A 222 -16.91 7.56 18.65
N TRP A 223 -16.78 6.38 18.05
CA TRP A 223 -17.91 5.60 17.59
C TRP A 223 -18.87 5.24 18.74
N TRP A 224 -18.33 4.74 19.86
CA TRP A 224 -19.14 4.42 21.05
C TRP A 224 -19.80 5.66 21.66
N ALA A 225 -19.11 6.78 21.71
CA ALA A 225 -19.67 8.05 22.21
C ALA A 225 -20.86 8.54 21.37
N TYR A 226 -20.83 8.30 20.05
CA TYR A 226 -21.90 8.70 19.14
C TYR A 226 -23.10 7.73 19.17
N TRP A 227 -22.85 6.41 19.09
CA TRP A 227 -23.91 5.40 18.95
C TRP A 227 -24.42 4.82 20.28
N GLY A 228 -23.57 4.78 21.31
CA GLY A 228 -23.90 4.28 22.65
C GLY A 228 -24.53 2.88 22.63
N SER A 229 -25.67 2.72 23.30
CA SER A 229 -26.37 1.43 23.42
C SER A 229 -27.04 0.94 22.12
N THR A 230 -27.14 1.78 21.09
CA THR A 230 -27.68 1.38 19.77
C THR A 230 -26.60 0.87 18.82
N ALA A 231 -25.34 0.87 19.27
CA ALA A 231 -24.20 0.50 18.47
C ALA A 231 -24.20 -0.99 18.08
N SER A 232 -24.11 -1.26 16.78
CA SER A 232 -24.00 -2.63 16.27
C SER A 232 -22.57 -3.13 16.40
N ALA A 233 -22.39 -4.33 16.96
CA ALA A 233 -21.08 -4.99 17.03
C ALA A 233 -20.44 -5.19 15.64
N TRP A 234 -21.24 -5.21 14.58
CA TRP A 234 -20.76 -5.33 13.20
C TRP A 234 -20.10 -4.05 12.68
N ASP A 235 -20.51 -2.89 13.17
CA ASP A 235 -19.96 -1.59 12.75
C ASP A 235 -18.66 -1.25 13.50
N LEU A 236 -18.39 -1.95 14.60
CA LEU A 236 -17.13 -1.86 15.32
C LEU A 236 -15.96 -2.42 14.50
N ILE A 237 -16.18 -3.47 13.71
CA ILE A 237 -15.13 -4.11 12.89
C ILE A 237 -14.49 -3.11 11.91
N PRO A 238 -15.25 -2.46 10.99
CA PRO A 238 -14.67 -1.48 10.07
C PRO A 238 -14.09 -0.26 10.82
N THR A 239 -14.72 0.15 11.92
CA THR A 239 -14.22 1.23 12.79
C THR A 239 -12.81 0.94 13.31
N LEU A 240 -12.60 -0.26 13.87
CA LEU A 240 -11.29 -0.72 14.33
C LEU A 240 -10.30 -0.88 13.18
N CYS A 241 -10.72 -1.44 12.05
CA CYS A 241 -9.85 -1.66 10.89
C CYS A 241 -9.34 -0.34 10.30
N PHE A 242 -10.20 0.67 10.12
CA PHE A 242 -9.78 1.97 9.59
C PHE A 242 -8.97 2.78 10.61
N GLY A 243 -9.29 2.69 11.91
CA GLY A 243 -8.48 3.28 12.97
C GLY A 243 -7.08 2.66 13.02
N ALA A 244 -7.00 1.34 13.09
CA ALA A 244 -5.74 0.61 13.06
C ALA A 244 -4.93 0.86 11.78
N GLY A 245 -5.60 0.93 10.62
CA GLY A 245 -4.97 1.24 9.34
C GLY A 245 -4.35 2.64 9.31
N ALA A 246 -5.06 3.66 9.80
CA ALA A 246 -4.53 5.02 9.90
C ALA A 246 -3.35 5.10 10.86
N GLY A 247 -3.45 4.45 12.02
CA GLY A 247 -2.34 4.35 12.98
C GLY A 247 -1.14 3.59 12.42
N LEU A 248 -1.36 2.56 11.59
CA LEU A 248 -0.30 1.83 10.90
C LEU A 248 0.44 2.71 9.89
N VAL A 249 -0.28 3.55 9.13
CA VAL A 249 0.35 4.53 8.22
C VAL A 249 1.28 5.46 9.01
N LEU A 250 0.80 6.05 10.10
CA LEU A 250 1.61 6.91 10.97
C LEU A 250 2.81 6.17 11.56
N GLY A 251 2.59 5.01 12.17
CA GLY A 251 3.62 4.23 12.84
C GLY A 251 4.72 3.77 11.88
N VAL A 252 4.36 3.34 10.67
CA VAL A 252 5.32 2.95 9.63
C VAL A 252 6.13 4.15 9.13
N LEU A 253 5.52 5.34 9.00
CA LEU A 253 6.23 6.57 8.62
C LEU A 253 7.23 7.00 9.70
N LEU A 254 6.82 7.02 10.96
CA LEU A 254 7.70 7.35 12.09
C LEU A 254 8.86 6.37 12.20
N TYR A 255 8.56 5.07 12.11
CA TYR A 255 9.56 4.01 12.06
C TYR A 255 10.56 4.23 10.91
N ALA A 256 10.07 4.43 9.69
CA ALA A 256 10.93 4.57 8.52
C ALA A 256 11.80 5.82 8.61
N LEU A 257 11.27 6.94 9.11
CA LEU A 257 12.04 8.15 9.36
C LEU A 257 13.15 7.90 10.38
N GLY A 258 12.83 7.23 11.49
CA GLY A 258 13.80 6.82 12.50
C GLY A 258 14.90 5.94 11.91
N VAL A 259 14.56 4.94 11.10
CA VAL A 259 15.56 4.09 10.42
C VAL A 259 16.42 4.91 9.45
N ARG A 260 15.84 5.81 8.66
CA ARG A 260 16.59 6.62 7.68
C ARG A 260 17.58 7.56 8.36
N VAL A 261 17.24 8.10 9.53
CA VAL A 261 18.10 9.03 10.28
C VAL A 261 19.16 8.27 11.08
N TRP A 262 18.81 7.15 11.72
CA TRP A 262 19.67 6.49 12.72
C TRP A 262 20.39 5.24 12.19
N ARG A 263 19.92 4.67 11.07
CA ARG A 263 20.42 3.44 10.43
C ARG A 263 20.46 3.61 8.91
N PRO A 264 21.21 4.60 8.37
CA PRO A 264 21.31 4.78 6.93
C PRO A 264 21.86 3.50 6.27
N ALA A 265 21.28 3.12 5.14
CA ALA A 265 21.73 1.95 4.41
C ALA A 265 23.15 2.15 3.89
N THR A 266 24.01 1.15 4.07
CA THR A 266 25.37 1.18 3.53
C THR A 266 25.32 1.20 2.01
N SER A 267 25.86 2.25 1.40
CA SER A 267 26.15 2.30 -0.04
C SER A 267 27.01 1.09 -0.38
N GLY A 268 26.57 0.22 -1.28
CA GLY A 268 27.31 -0.98 -1.68
C GLY A 268 28.57 -0.69 -2.50
N VAL A 269 29.31 0.39 -2.21
CA VAL A 269 30.62 0.66 -2.78
C VAL A 269 31.63 -0.04 -1.87
N PRO A 270 32.39 -1.04 -2.36
CA PRO A 270 33.49 -1.61 -1.61
C PRO A 270 34.51 -0.52 -1.28
N ASP A 271 34.94 -0.43 -0.02
CA ASP A 271 36.00 0.45 0.47
C ASP A 271 37.41 0.03 -0.03
N GLU A 272 37.57 -0.32 -1.32
CA GLU A 272 38.87 -0.75 -1.86
C GLU A 272 39.73 0.41 -2.41
N VAL A 273 39.21 1.63 -2.54
CA VAL A 273 39.97 2.73 -3.19
C VAL A 273 40.80 3.58 -2.21
N SER A 274 40.70 3.35 -0.90
CA SER A 274 41.40 4.18 0.11
C SER A 274 42.74 3.62 0.58
N ALA A 275 43.09 2.37 0.26
CA ALA A 275 44.29 1.72 0.81
C ALA A 275 45.57 1.88 -0.03
N GLU A 276 45.50 2.36 -1.29
CA GLU A 276 46.66 2.33 -2.20
C GLU A 276 47.45 3.66 -2.28
N ARG A 277 47.08 4.67 -1.48
CA ARG A 277 47.74 5.99 -1.51
C ARG A 277 48.77 6.22 -0.39
N SER A 278 49.23 5.16 0.26
CA SER A 278 50.20 5.23 1.37
C SER A 278 51.33 4.22 1.22
N ARG A 279 52.06 4.26 0.10
CA ARG A 279 53.43 3.75 0.04
C ARG A 279 54.37 4.92 -0.26
N PRO A 280 55.30 5.29 0.64
CA PRO A 280 56.31 6.28 0.33
C PRO A 280 57.27 5.66 -0.69
N ALA A 281 57.54 6.40 -1.77
CA ALA A 281 58.56 6.04 -2.74
C ALA A 281 59.92 6.02 -2.01
N GLY A 282 60.47 4.82 -1.84
CA GLY A 282 61.81 4.62 -1.31
C GLY A 282 62.86 5.11 -2.30
N SER A 283 63.81 5.87 -1.75
CA SER A 283 65.06 6.33 -2.36
C SER A 283 65.84 5.22 -3.07
N ARG A 284 66.27 5.49 -4.31
CA ARG A 284 67.60 5.14 -4.85
C ARG A 284 68.01 6.18 -5.89
#